data_AF-A0AAI9YDZ4-F1
#
_entry.id   AF-A0AAI9YDZ4-F1
#
_cell.length_a   1.000
_cell.length_b   1.000
_cell.length_c   1.000
_cell.angle_alpha   90.00
_cell.angle_beta   90.00
_cell.angle_gamma   90.00
#
_symmetry.space_group_name_H-M   'P 1'
#
loop_
_entity.id
_entity.type
_entity.pdbx_description
1 polymer ?
#
loop_
_entity_poly.entity_id
_entity_poly.type
_entity_poly.pdbx_seq_one_letter_code
_entity_poly.pdbx_strand_id
1 'polypeptide(L)'
;MAEPTPTPAASTPASPQIEAVAEPEPEPERPAPEVEVEVDREENDSSWGDDEASRASTSLKSAASTYEWKHGRRYHGYQSGSYNFPNDEEEQDRLDMIHHVFFRLMHDRLYLAPIKTEGLKVLDIGTGTGIWPIQFGDEHPEAEVLVSLL
;
A
#
# COMPACT_ATOMS: atom_id res chain seq x y z
N MET A 1 78.20 4.89 -20.26
CA MET A 1 77.08 4.33 -21.04
C MET A 1 76.71 3.01 -20.38
N ALA A 2 75.57 2.98 -19.71
CA ALA A 2 74.96 1.78 -19.14
C ALA A 2 73.46 1.93 -19.40
N GLU A 3 72.93 1.11 -20.29
CA GLU A 3 71.51 1.07 -20.63
C GLU A 3 70.72 0.43 -19.48
N PRO A 4 69.57 1.00 -19.06
CA PRO A 4 68.71 0.35 -18.09
C PRO A 4 67.92 -0.79 -18.74
N THR A 5 67.98 -1.96 -18.11
CA THR A 5 67.21 -3.17 -18.41
C THR A 5 65.70 -2.92 -18.34
N PRO A 6 64.88 -3.40 -19.30
CA PRO A 6 63.43 -3.22 -19.24
C PRO A 6 62.78 -4.19 -18.25
N THR A 7 61.97 -3.63 -17.35
CA THR A 7 61.03 -4.32 -16.44
C THR A 7 60.00 -5.13 -17.25
N PRO A 8 59.65 -6.37 -16.85
CA PRO A 8 58.60 -7.11 -17.54
C PRO A 8 57.23 -6.49 -17.23
N ALA A 9 56.48 -6.17 -18.29
CA ALA A 9 55.09 -5.71 -18.21
C ALA A 9 54.19 -6.83 -17.67
N ALA A 10 53.35 -6.50 -16.69
CA ALA A 10 52.34 -7.39 -16.14
C ALA A 10 51.31 -7.77 -17.21
N SER A 11 51.00 -9.06 -17.32
CA SER A 11 49.95 -9.58 -18.19
C SER A 11 48.57 -9.12 -17.70
N THR A 12 47.86 -8.37 -18.53
CA THR A 12 46.44 -8.07 -18.39
C THR A 12 45.63 -9.37 -18.47
N PRO A 13 44.73 -9.67 -17.52
CA PRO A 13 43.80 -10.78 -17.67
C PRO A 13 42.75 -10.44 -18.75
N ALA A 14 42.48 -11.40 -19.62
CA ALA A 14 41.48 -11.28 -20.68
C ALA A 14 40.07 -11.11 -20.09
N SER A 15 39.32 -10.11 -20.56
CA SER A 15 37.89 -9.95 -20.25
C SER A 15 37.09 -11.15 -20.77
N PRO A 16 36.14 -11.68 -19.98
CA PRO A 16 35.21 -12.69 -20.49
C PRO A 16 34.30 -12.04 -21.54
N GLN A 17 34.21 -12.68 -22.72
CA GLN A 17 33.22 -12.33 -23.74
C GLN A 17 31.87 -12.85 -23.22
N ILE A 18 30.93 -11.94 -22.94
CA ILE A 18 29.55 -12.29 -22.59
C ILE A 18 28.79 -12.41 -23.90
N GLU A 19 28.39 -13.63 -24.27
CA GLU A 19 27.46 -13.88 -25.37
C GLU A 19 26.10 -13.26 -25.02
N ALA A 20 25.55 -12.47 -25.95
CA ALA A 20 24.23 -11.87 -25.83
C ALA A 20 23.15 -12.97 -25.86
N VAL A 21 22.49 -13.21 -24.72
CA VAL A 21 21.28 -14.04 -24.65
C VAL A 21 20.13 -13.22 -25.22
N ALA A 22 19.49 -13.76 -26.26
CA ALA A 22 18.31 -13.16 -26.88
C ALA A 22 17.13 -13.09 -25.89
N GLU A 23 16.46 -11.95 -25.88
CA GLU A 23 15.20 -11.68 -25.15
C GLU A 23 14.09 -12.60 -25.69
N PRO A 24 13.30 -13.31 -24.85
CA PRO A 24 12.16 -14.06 -25.35
C PRO A 24 11.00 -13.12 -25.69
N GLU A 25 10.45 -13.22 -26.90
CA GLU A 25 9.22 -12.55 -27.32
C GLU A 25 8.02 -12.98 -26.45
N PRO A 26 7.08 -12.07 -26.11
CA PRO A 26 5.89 -12.42 -25.35
C PRO A 26 4.85 -13.16 -26.23
N GLU A 27 4.49 -14.37 -25.81
CA GLU A 27 3.44 -15.21 -26.43
C GLU A 27 2.04 -14.69 -26.05
N PRO A 28 1.03 -14.69 -26.95
CA PRO A 28 -0.30 -14.16 -26.65
C PRO A 28 -1.09 -15.06 -25.68
N GLU A 29 -1.46 -14.53 -24.52
CA GLU A 29 -2.29 -15.21 -23.52
C GLU A 29 -3.71 -15.50 -24.05
N ARG A 30 -4.18 -16.73 -23.83
CA ARG A 30 -5.54 -17.19 -24.16
C ARG A 30 -6.53 -16.69 -23.10
N PRO A 31 -7.72 -16.17 -23.45
CA PRO A 31 -8.69 -15.69 -22.46
C PRO A 31 -9.34 -16.86 -21.69
N ALA A 32 -9.45 -16.70 -20.38
CA ALA A 32 -10.22 -17.57 -19.47
C ALA A 32 -11.74 -17.32 -19.63
N PRO A 33 -12.62 -18.30 -19.29
CA PRO A 33 -14.02 -18.26 -19.71
C PRO A 33 -14.83 -17.17 -18.99
N GLU A 34 -15.60 -16.40 -19.77
CA GLU A 34 -16.65 -15.50 -19.27
C GLU A 34 -17.75 -16.31 -18.58
N VAL A 35 -17.99 -16.05 -17.31
CA VAL A 35 -19.20 -16.50 -16.61
C VAL A 35 -20.21 -15.36 -16.76
N GLU A 36 -21.16 -15.50 -17.68
CA GLU A 36 -22.35 -14.66 -17.72
C GLU A 36 -23.18 -14.94 -16.46
N VAL A 37 -23.22 -13.97 -15.53
CA VAL A 37 -24.14 -14.00 -14.40
C VAL A 37 -25.38 -13.23 -14.81
N GLU A 38 -26.43 -13.96 -15.19
CA GLU A 38 -27.76 -13.42 -15.46
C GLU A 38 -28.34 -12.86 -14.15
N VAL A 39 -28.46 -11.52 -14.07
CA VAL A 39 -29.07 -10.85 -12.92
C VAL A 39 -30.57 -10.83 -13.16
N ASP A 40 -31.27 -11.84 -12.63
CA ASP A 40 -32.73 -11.83 -12.58
C ASP A 40 -33.18 -10.68 -11.68
N ARG A 41 -33.77 -9.65 -12.29
CA ARG A 41 -34.34 -8.51 -11.59
C ARG A 41 -35.82 -8.79 -11.38
N GLU A 42 -36.13 -9.60 -10.38
CA GLU A 42 -37.46 -9.57 -9.79
C GLU A 42 -37.49 -8.53 -8.66
N GLU A 43 -38.32 -7.49 -8.88
CA GLU A 43 -38.66 -6.46 -7.92
C GLU A 43 -39.37 -7.12 -6.73
N ASN A 44 -38.64 -7.37 -5.63
CA ASN A 44 -39.23 -7.78 -4.37
C ASN A 44 -39.24 -6.61 -3.37
N ASP A 45 -40.46 -6.17 -3.09
CA ASP A 45 -40.86 -5.14 -2.16
C ASP A 45 -40.58 -5.55 -0.69
N SER A 46 -40.08 -4.59 0.09
CA SER A 46 -40.17 -4.50 1.57
C SER A 46 -39.43 -5.51 2.47
N SER A 47 -38.46 -5.02 3.26
CA SER A 47 -38.59 -4.92 4.73
C SER A 47 -37.33 -4.27 5.31
N TRP A 48 -37.50 -3.11 5.94
CA TRP A 48 -36.43 -2.37 6.62
C TRP A 48 -36.08 -3.07 7.94
N GLY A 49 -34.94 -3.75 8.00
CA GLY A 49 -34.43 -4.32 9.25
C GLY A 49 -33.18 -5.17 9.05
N ASP A 50 -32.05 -4.65 9.54
CA ASP A 50 -30.74 -5.31 9.72
C ASP A 50 -30.05 -5.88 8.47
N ASP A 51 -29.33 -5.03 7.71
CA ASP A 51 -28.17 -5.50 6.91
C ASP A 51 -27.25 -4.38 6.35
N GLU A 52 -27.29 -3.15 6.87
CA GLU A 52 -26.41 -2.09 6.35
C GLU A 52 -24.93 -2.33 6.71
N ALA A 53 -24.67 -2.89 7.89
CA ALA A 53 -23.32 -3.28 8.30
C ALA A 53 -22.75 -4.45 7.46
N SER A 54 -23.60 -5.39 7.04
CA SER A 54 -23.23 -6.56 6.24
C SER A 54 -22.83 -6.18 4.80
N ARG A 55 -23.52 -5.18 4.22
CA ARG A 55 -23.28 -4.70 2.86
C ARG A 55 -22.07 -3.76 2.75
N ALA A 56 -21.78 -2.98 3.80
CA ALA A 56 -20.58 -2.14 3.86
C ALA A 56 -19.29 -2.98 3.84
N SER A 57 -19.26 -4.12 4.54
CA SER A 57 -18.09 -5.01 4.61
C SER A 57 -17.82 -5.78 3.30
N THR A 58 -18.86 -6.04 2.51
CA THR A 58 -18.73 -6.81 1.25
C THR A 58 -18.36 -5.95 0.04
N SER A 59 -18.83 -4.69 -0.04
CA SER A 59 -18.48 -3.79 -1.14
C SER A 59 -17.05 -3.23 -1.06
N LEU A 60 -16.46 -3.14 0.13
CA LEU A 60 -15.07 -2.70 0.30
C LEU A 60 -14.05 -3.71 -0.23
N LYS A 61 -14.33 -5.01 -0.12
CA LYS A 61 -13.39 -6.07 -0.53
C LYS A 61 -13.15 -6.11 -2.05
N SER A 62 -14.19 -5.92 -2.86
CA SER A 62 -14.06 -5.95 -4.33
C SER A 62 -13.38 -4.68 -4.86
N ALA A 63 -13.73 -3.51 -4.31
CA ALA A 63 -13.13 -2.22 -4.65
C ALA A 63 -11.66 -2.09 -4.23
N ALA A 64 -11.29 -2.62 -3.07
CA ALA A 64 -9.92 -2.60 -2.56
C ALA A 64 -8.98 -3.59 -3.27
N SER A 65 -9.52 -4.53 -4.06
CA SER A 65 -8.73 -5.53 -4.79
C SER A 65 -8.29 -5.05 -6.18
N THR A 66 -8.86 -3.95 -6.67
CA THR A 66 -8.46 -3.36 -7.95
C THR A 66 -7.31 -2.40 -7.71
N TYR A 67 -6.16 -2.69 -8.34
CA TYR A 67 -4.98 -1.82 -8.30
C TYR A 67 -4.75 -1.21 -9.67
N GLU A 68 -4.33 0.06 -9.70
CA GLU A 68 -3.84 0.72 -10.90
C GLU A 68 -2.33 0.85 -10.84
N TRP A 69 -1.64 0.68 -11.97
CA TRP A 69 -0.20 0.86 -12.06
C TRP A 69 0.10 2.02 -13.01
N LYS A 70 0.85 3.02 -12.52
CA LYS A 70 1.25 4.19 -13.31
C LYS A 70 2.73 4.47 -13.06
N HIS A 71 3.53 4.51 -14.13
CA HIS A 71 4.98 4.77 -14.05
C HIS A 71 5.74 3.84 -13.10
N GLY A 72 5.34 2.56 -13.01
CA GLY A 72 5.96 1.57 -12.11
C GLY A 72 5.54 1.69 -10.64
N ARG A 73 4.62 2.59 -10.30
CA ARG A 73 4.08 2.77 -8.95
C ARG A 73 2.65 2.20 -8.87
N ARG A 74 2.30 1.60 -7.73
CA ARG A 74 0.96 1.04 -7.49
C ARG A 74 0.06 2.11 -6.89
N TYR A 75 -1.19 2.16 -7.32
CA TYR A 75 -2.24 3.05 -6.83
C TYR A 75 -3.50 2.24 -6.53
N HIS A 76 -4.40 2.80 -5.72
CA HIS A 76 -5.70 2.20 -5.48
C HIS A 76 -6.59 2.36 -6.73
N GLY A 77 -7.49 1.40 -6.95
CA GLY A 77 -8.46 1.45 -8.07
C GLY A 77 -9.83 2.00 -7.67
N TYR A 78 -10.12 2.14 -6.38
CA TYR A 78 -11.39 2.69 -5.91
C TYR A 78 -11.38 4.22 -5.97
N GLN A 79 -12.29 4.82 -6.73
CA GLN A 79 -12.28 6.28 -6.98
C GLN A 79 -10.92 6.76 -7.52
N SER A 80 -10.37 6.05 -8.51
CA SER A 80 -9.10 6.37 -9.16
C SER A 80 -8.93 7.89 -9.41
N GLY A 81 -7.87 8.46 -8.84
CA GLY A 81 -7.56 9.88 -8.90
C GLY A 81 -8.02 10.72 -7.70
N SER A 82 -8.78 10.16 -6.74
CA SER A 82 -9.11 10.85 -5.48
C SER A 82 -7.88 11.00 -4.57
N TYR A 83 -7.00 9.99 -4.55
CA TYR A 83 -5.72 10.00 -3.85
C TYR A 83 -4.58 10.02 -4.87
N ASN A 84 -3.75 11.06 -4.77
CA ASN A 84 -2.71 11.32 -5.77
C ASN A 84 -1.40 10.55 -5.50
N PHE A 85 -1.29 9.89 -4.35
CA PHE A 85 -0.07 9.19 -3.97
C PHE A 85 -0.15 7.68 -4.25
N PRO A 86 0.99 7.02 -4.48
CA PRO A 86 1.06 5.56 -4.57
C PRO A 86 0.56 4.87 -3.30
N ASN A 87 0.29 3.57 -3.39
CA ASN A 87 0.01 2.69 -2.25
C ASN A 87 0.97 1.50 -2.19
N ASP A 88 2.17 1.65 -2.74
CA ASP A 88 3.24 0.65 -2.70
C ASP A 88 4.05 0.70 -1.39
N GLU A 89 4.92 -0.29 -1.20
CA GLU A 89 5.72 -0.47 0.02
C GLU A 89 6.61 0.74 0.31
N GLU A 90 7.23 1.33 -0.71
CA GLU A 90 8.06 2.53 -0.57
C GLU A 90 7.25 3.73 -0.01
N GLU A 91 6.00 3.90 -0.46
CA GLU A 91 5.15 4.97 0.04
C GLU A 91 4.61 4.67 1.46
N GLN A 92 4.37 3.40 1.78
CA GLN A 92 4.04 2.99 3.15
C GLN A 92 5.21 3.28 4.11
N ASP A 93 6.44 2.94 3.73
CA ASP A 93 7.64 3.27 4.52
C ASP A 93 7.78 4.79 4.74
N ARG A 94 7.47 5.60 3.72
CA ARG A 94 7.47 7.06 3.83
C ARG A 94 6.44 7.55 4.86
N LEU A 95 5.23 6.99 4.86
CA LEU A 95 4.17 7.32 5.82
C LEU A 95 4.55 6.91 7.25
N ASP A 96 5.15 5.73 7.41
CA ASP A 96 5.60 5.21 8.70
C ASP A 96 6.72 6.07 9.30
N MET A 97 7.67 6.51 8.47
CA MET A 97 8.72 7.44 8.89
C MET A 97 8.13 8.77 9.35
N ILE A 98 7.12 9.29 8.65
CA ILE A 98 6.44 10.53 9.03
C ILE A 98 5.74 10.38 10.38
N HIS A 99 4.99 9.30 10.58
CA HIS A 99 4.39 8.99 11.88
C HIS A 99 5.45 8.98 12.99
N HIS A 100 6.57 8.28 12.77
CA HIS A 100 7.66 8.20 13.74
C HIS A 100 8.24 9.59 14.06
N VAL A 101 8.54 10.41 13.05
CA VAL A 101 9.08 11.77 13.26
C VAL A 101 8.13 12.61 14.10
N PHE A 102 6.83 12.63 13.77
CA PHE A 102 5.84 13.41 14.53
C PHE A 102 5.66 12.89 15.95
N PHE A 103 5.60 11.57 16.14
CA PHE A 103 5.51 10.96 17.45
C PHE A 103 6.69 11.39 18.35
N ARG A 104 7.91 11.37 17.81
CA ARG A 104 9.11 11.84 18.52
C ARG A 104 9.07 13.34 18.81
N LEU A 105 8.64 14.16 17.84
CA LEU A 105 8.50 15.61 18.02
C LEU A 105 7.46 15.97 19.10
N MET A 106 6.42 15.16 19.26
CA MET A 106 5.37 15.35 20.27
C MET A 106 5.73 14.80 21.66
N HIS A 107 7.01 14.41 21.85
CA HIS A 107 7.53 13.79 23.07
C HIS A 107 6.87 12.45 23.39
N ASP A 108 6.75 11.59 22.39
CA ASP A 108 6.17 10.25 22.52
C ASP A 108 4.70 10.28 22.97
N ARG A 109 3.94 11.25 22.46
CA ARG A 109 2.50 11.39 22.69
C ARG A 109 1.75 11.30 21.39
N LEU A 110 0.71 10.47 21.35
CA LEU A 110 -0.19 10.34 20.21
C LEU A 110 -1.13 11.54 20.04
N TYR A 111 -1.37 12.31 21.11
CA TYR A 111 -2.23 13.48 21.10
C TYR A 111 -1.74 14.52 22.10
N LEU A 112 -2.04 15.80 21.84
CA LEU A 112 -1.68 16.92 22.71
C LEU A 112 -2.87 17.49 23.48
N ALA A 113 -4.08 17.15 23.08
CA ALA A 113 -5.30 17.68 23.69
C ALA A 113 -5.51 17.09 25.10
N PRO A 114 -5.94 17.91 26.08
CA PRO A 114 -6.26 17.43 27.42
C PRO A 114 -7.63 16.74 27.44
N ILE A 115 -7.68 15.48 26.98
CA ILE A 115 -8.89 14.66 26.92
C ILE A 115 -8.98 13.69 28.11
N LYS A 116 -10.20 13.33 28.50
CA LYS A 116 -10.45 12.22 29.42
C LYS A 116 -10.50 10.93 28.63
N THR A 117 -9.80 9.90 29.09
CA THR A 117 -9.54 8.68 28.31
C THR A 117 -10.56 7.57 28.54
N GLU A 118 -11.46 7.71 29.53
CA GLU A 118 -12.47 6.68 29.83
C GLU A 118 -13.60 6.68 28.79
N GLY A 119 -13.84 5.54 28.14
CA GLY A 119 -14.98 5.33 27.22
C GLY A 119 -15.02 6.25 26.00
N LEU A 120 -13.85 6.64 25.47
CA LEU A 120 -13.77 7.54 24.32
C LEU A 120 -14.30 6.90 23.03
N LYS A 121 -14.92 7.72 22.18
CA LYS A 121 -15.17 7.41 20.78
C LYS A 121 -14.33 8.33 19.92
N VAL A 122 -13.46 7.76 19.10
CA VAL A 122 -12.47 8.49 18.29
C VAL A 122 -12.71 8.19 16.82
N LEU A 123 -12.64 9.21 15.97
CA LEU A 123 -12.66 9.07 14.51
C LEU A 123 -11.29 9.48 13.97
N ASP A 124 -10.60 8.53 13.35
CA ASP A 124 -9.34 8.76 12.63
C ASP A 124 -9.61 8.90 11.13
N ILE A 125 -9.32 10.07 10.57
CA ILE A 125 -9.58 10.41 9.17
C ILE A 125 -8.25 10.45 8.42
N GLY A 126 -8.15 9.70 7.33
CA GLY A 126 -6.90 9.58 6.59
C GLY A 126 -5.88 8.74 7.33
N THR A 127 -6.32 7.59 7.84
CA THR A 127 -5.54 6.73 8.75
C THR A 127 -4.19 6.25 8.17
N GLY A 128 -4.00 6.34 6.84
CA GLY A 128 -2.75 5.96 6.18
C GLY A 128 -2.44 4.49 6.39
N THR A 129 -1.27 4.19 6.94
CA THR A 129 -0.85 2.82 7.30
C THR A 129 -1.54 2.29 8.56
N GLY A 130 -2.25 3.16 9.31
CA GLY A 130 -3.02 2.77 10.48
C GLY A 130 -2.20 2.68 11.78
N ILE A 131 -0.95 3.13 11.81
CA ILE A 131 -0.11 3.04 13.02
C ILE A 131 -0.73 3.84 14.17
N TRP A 132 -1.21 5.06 13.92
CA TRP A 132 -1.78 5.91 14.95
C TRP A 132 -2.97 5.28 15.70
N PRO A 133 -4.04 4.82 15.03
CA PRO A 133 -5.20 4.25 15.73
C PRO A 133 -4.89 2.91 16.39
N ILE A 134 -3.94 2.13 15.87
CA ILE A 134 -3.47 0.90 16.52
C ILE A 134 -2.80 1.24 17.85
N GLN A 135 -1.83 2.16 17.84
CA GLN A 135 -1.13 2.57 19.05
C GLN A 135 -2.07 3.24 20.05
N PHE A 136 -3.03 4.04 19.57
CA PHE A 136 -4.02 4.68 20.42
C PHE A 136 -4.95 3.65 21.08
N GLY A 137 -5.40 2.64 20.33
CA GLY A 137 -6.20 1.55 20.86
C GLY A 137 -5.44 0.70 21.89
N ASP A 138 -4.14 0.47 21.67
CA ASP A 138 -3.28 -0.22 22.63
C ASP A 138 -3.10 0.58 23.94
N GLU A 139 -2.95 1.91 23.86
CA GLU A 139 -2.85 2.80 25.03
C GLU A 139 -4.20 2.99 25.75
N HIS A 140 -5.31 2.87 25.03
CA HIS A 140 -6.67 3.10 25.54
C HIS A 140 -7.64 1.96 25.14
N PRO A 141 -7.56 0.79 25.80
CA PRO A 141 -8.35 -0.39 25.41
C PRO A 141 -9.88 -0.22 25.53
N GLU A 142 -10.35 0.76 26.30
CA GLU A 142 -11.77 1.10 26.44
C GLU A 142 -12.27 2.08 25.36
N ALA A 143 -11.37 2.61 24.52
CA ALA A 143 -11.74 3.52 23.46
C ALA A 143 -12.24 2.75 22.23
N GLU A 144 -13.30 3.28 21.61
CA GLU A 144 -13.79 2.84 20.31
C GLU A 144 -13.20 3.74 19.22
N VAL A 145 -12.32 3.19 18.40
CA VAL A 145 -11.67 3.94 17.31
C VAL A 145 -12.28 3.53 15.96
N LEU A 146 -12.92 4.48 15.29
CA LEU A 146 -13.40 4.36 13.92
C LEU A 146 -12.36 4.93 12.97
N VAL A 147 -12.04 4.20 11.90
CA VAL A 147 -11.03 4.61 10.90
C VAL A 147 -11.68 4.88 9.55
N SER A 148 -11.18 5.89 8.85
CA SER A 148 -11.61 6.25 7.50
C SER A 148 -10.40 6.47 6.59
N LEU A 149 -10.40 5.80 5.44
CA LEU A 149 -9.40 5.96 4.36
C LEU A 149 -9.86 7.08 3.41
N LEU A 150 -8.90 7.79 2.81
CA LEU A 150 -9.12 8.84 1.80
C LEU A 150 -8.69 8.38 0.40
#